data_AF-A0A419GPT1-F1
#
_entry.id   AF-A0A419GPT1-F1
#
_cell.length_a   1.000
_cell.length_b   1.000
_cell.length_c   1.000
_cell.angle_alpha   90.00
_cell.angle_beta   90.00
_cell.angle_gamma   90.00
#
_symmetry.space_group_name_H-M   'P 1'
#
loop_
_entity.id
_entity.type
_entity.pdbx_description
1 polymer ?
#
loop_
_entity_poly.entity_id
_entity_poly.type
_entity_poly.pdbx_seq_one_letter_code
_entity_poly.pdbx_strand_id
1 'polypeptide(L)'
;MGTILIIFAYLCYAIFLWRIVWRIVLLLKLSGHTEHGALQPRKASLLEILKTGRDIIFFTRLLRSNPLLWIGEWVFHMSFILVLVRHLRYVLDTAPHWLMNLQFAGMLAGYVLPVALVYVVAIKLWVEKTRYFSSGNFFLLSLLFLLSVTGLIMKNFIHPDIISIKNFISNALAFRFATAPESYLFVVHFIAAFVFLAYLPTHIFAAPFTLLEARKREEEHGGIMHER
;
A
#
# COMPACT_ATOMS: atom_id res chain seq x y z
N MET A 1 10.04 -23.70 -14.23
CA MET A 1 10.05 -22.44 -13.43
C MET A 1 8.66 -21.81 -13.31
N GLY A 2 7.92 -21.60 -14.41
CA GLY A 2 6.62 -20.90 -14.37
C GLY A 2 5.55 -21.47 -13.44
N THR A 3 5.34 -22.80 -13.45
CA THR A 3 4.42 -23.48 -12.51
C THR A 3 4.72 -23.14 -11.05
N ILE A 4 5.99 -23.14 -10.64
CA ILE A 4 6.41 -22.83 -9.26
C ILE A 4 6.07 -21.38 -8.92
N LEU A 5 6.33 -20.43 -9.84
CA LEU A 5 6.02 -19.01 -9.63
C LEU A 5 4.50 -18.76 -9.52
N ILE A 6 3.69 -19.48 -10.29
CA ILE A 6 2.23 -19.39 -10.23
C ILE A 6 1.71 -19.93 -8.88
N ILE A 7 2.19 -21.11 -8.46
CA ILE A 7 1.82 -21.68 -7.15
C ILE A 7 2.22 -20.73 -6.02
N PHE A 8 3.44 -20.17 -6.08
CA PHE A 8 3.91 -19.17 -5.14
C PHE A 8 3.01 -17.93 -5.11
N ALA A 9 2.64 -17.40 -6.26
CA ALA A 9 1.73 -16.26 -6.37
C ALA A 9 0.37 -16.55 -5.72
N TYR A 10 -0.21 -17.72 -5.96
CA TYR A 10 -1.46 -18.12 -5.31
C TYR A 10 -1.33 -18.27 -3.79
N LEU A 11 -0.21 -18.82 -3.30
CA LEU A 11 0.05 -18.90 -1.87
C LEU A 11 0.11 -17.49 -1.25
N CYS A 12 0.86 -16.56 -1.85
CA CYS A 12 0.93 -15.19 -1.38
C CYS A 12 -0.44 -14.50 -1.40
N TYR A 13 -1.23 -14.72 -2.44
CA TYR A 13 -2.60 -14.20 -2.54
C TYR A 13 -3.53 -14.78 -1.47
N ALA A 14 -3.45 -16.08 -1.21
CA ALA A 14 -4.21 -16.73 -0.13
C ALA A 14 -3.83 -16.17 1.25
N ILE A 15 -2.53 -15.96 1.52
CA ILE A 15 -2.04 -15.32 2.75
C ILE A 15 -2.58 -13.89 2.88
N PHE A 16 -2.56 -13.12 1.78
CA PHE A 16 -3.10 -11.77 1.72
C PHE A 16 -4.58 -11.75 2.11
N LEU A 17 -5.42 -12.58 1.47
CA LEU A 17 -6.84 -12.67 1.77
C LEU A 17 -7.10 -13.13 3.20
N TRP A 18 -6.38 -14.17 3.65
CA TRP A 18 -6.47 -14.67 5.02
C TRP A 18 -6.19 -13.56 6.05
N ARG A 19 -5.12 -12.78 5.86
CA ARG A 19 -4.76 -11.66 6.76
C ARG A 19 -5.82 -10.56 6.77
N ILE A 20 -6.43 -10.25 5.62
CA ILE A 20 -7.53 -9.30 5.53
C ILE A 20 -8.74 -9.80 6.33
N VAL A 21 -9.20 -11.03 6.05
CA VAL A 21 -10.35 -11.63 6.72
C VAL A 21 -10.11 -11.71 8.22
N TRP A 22 -8.94 -12.18 8.64
CA TRP A 22 -8.56 -12.25 10.05
C TRP A 22 -8.63 -10.89 10.75
N ARG A 23 -8.09 -9.84 10.13
CA ARG A 23 -8.16 -8.48 10.70
C ARG A 23 -9.58 -7.94 10.76
N ILE A 24 -10.40 -8.17 9.73
CA ILE A 24 -11.80 -7.75 9.73
C ILE A 24 -12.57 -8.46 10.86
N VAL A 25 -12.41 -9.78 10.99
CA VAL A 25 -13.05 -10.57 12.07
C VAL A 25 -12.60 -10.08 13.44
N LEU A 26 -11.31 -9.79 13.62
CA LEU A 26 -10.78 -9.23 14.86
C LEU A 26 -11.43 -7.87 15.20
N LEU A 27 -11.54 -6.98 14.21
CA LEU A 27 -12.19 -5.68 14.38
C LEU A 27 -13.67 -5.83 14.76
N LEU A 28 -14.40 -6.73 14.10
CA LEU A 28 -15.80 -6.99 14.42
C LEU A 28 -15.99 -7.55 15.84
N LYS A 29 -15.10 -8.43 16.28
CA LYS A 29 -15.10 -8.97 17.66
C LYS A 29 -14.83 -7.90 18.71
N LEU A 30 -13.88 -7.00 18.45
CA LEU A 30 -13.55 -5.90 19.36
C LEU A 30 -14.69 -4.89 19.49
N SER A 31 -15.39 -4.59 18.40
CA SER A 31 -16.55 -3.69 18.42
C SER A 31 -17.70 -4.22 19.28
N GLY A 32 -17.90 -5.55 19.33
CA GLY A 32 -18.98 -6.20 20.09
C GLY A 32 -18.79 -6.23 21.61
N HIS A 33 -17.61 -5.88 22.13
CA HIS A 33 -17.35 -5.84 23.58
C HIS A 33 -17.43 -4.44 24.20
N THR A 34 -17.76 -3.42 23.42
CA THR A 34 -17.80 -2.01 23.85
C THR A 34 -19.17 -1.53 24.37
N GLU A 35 -20.05 -2.44 24.78
CA GLU A 35 -21.43 -2.11 25.24
C GLU A 35 -21.60 -2.12 26.77
N HIS A 36 -20.64 -1.58 27.53
CA HIS A 36 -20.88 -1.22 28.94
C HIS A 36 -20.60 0.28 29.11
N GLY A 37 -21.61 1.10 28.77
CA GLY A 37 -21.66 2.53 29.11
C GLY A 37 -21.60 3.54 27.96
N ALA A 38 -21.54 3.12 26.69
CA ALA A 38 -21.40 4.05 25.57
C ALA A 38 -22.73 4.73 25.16
N LEU A 39 -22.70 6.07 25.11
CA LEU A 39 -23.69 6.93 24.45
C LEU A 39 -24.12 6.34 23.10
N GLN A 40 -25.41 6.45 22.77
CA GLN A 40 -26.01 5.92 21.53
C GLN A 40 -25.12 6.25 20.31
N PRO A 41 -24.94 5.31 19.35
CA PRO A 41 -24.15 5.55 18.16
C PRO A 41 -24.78 6.69 17.37
N ARG A 42 -24.23 7.90 17.52
CA ARG A 42 -24.63 9.05 16.73
C ARG A 42 -24.35 8.71 15.28
N LYS A 43 -25.38 8.72 14.42
CA LYS A 43 -25.18 8.64 12.97
C LYS A 43 -24.15 9.69 12.58
N ALA A 44 -23.01 9.25 12.06
CA ALA A 44 -21.94 10.15 11.65
C ALA A 44 -22.51 11.18 10.68
N SER A 45 -22.42 12.46 11.03
CA SER A 45 -22.88 13.52 10.14
C SER A 45 -22.04 13.50 8.85
N LEU A 46 -22.63 13.86 7.70
CA LEU A 46 -21.90 13.95 6.43
C LEU A 46 -20.64 14.81 6.56
N LEU A 47 -20.70 15.86 7.38
CA LEU A 47 -19.56 16.73 7.69
C LEU A 47 -18.40 15.98 8.37
N GLU A 48 -18.68 15.07 9.29
CA GLU A 48 -17.65 14.27 9.96
C GLU A 48 -16.99 13.26 9.03
N ILE A 49 -17.78 12.63 8.16
CA ILE A 49 -17.26 11.71 7.13
C ILE A 49 -16.34 12.48 6.18
N LEU A 50 -16.75 13.67 5.73
CA LEU A 50 -15.94 14.52 4.85
C LEU A 50 -14.65 14.99 5.53
N LYS A 51 -14.71 15.42 6.80
CA LYS A 51 -13.52 15.80 7.57
C LYS A 51 -12.54 14.62 7.71
N THR A 52 -13.06 13.44 8.03
CA THR A 52 -12.27 12.21 8.17
C THR A 52 -11.63 11.82 6.84
N GLY A 53 -12.40 11.85 5.74
CA GLY A 53 -11.88 11.58 4.40
C GLY A 53 -10.78 12.55 3.99
N ARG A 54 -10.94 13.84 4.27
CA ARG A 54 -9.91 14.85 4.01
C ARG A 54 -8.63 14.57 4.79
N ASP A 55 -8.74 14.22 6.07
CA ASP A 55 -7.57 13.93 6.89
C ASP A 55 -6.81 12.67 6.45
N ILE A 56 -7.51 11.67 5.90
CA ILE A 56 -6.90 10.47 5.33
C ILE A 56 -6.21 10.76 3.99
N ILE A 57 -6.85 11.52 3.10
CA ILE A 57 -6.33 11.80 1.75
C ILE A 57 -5.16 12.79 1.78
N PHE A 58 -5.28 13.85 2.59
CA PHE A 58 -4.29 14.92 2.64
C PHE A 58 -3.34 14.80 3.81
N PHE A 59 -3.46 13.77 4.65
CA PHE A 59 -2.64 13.61 5.86
C PHE A 59 -2.56 14.90 6.69
N THR A 60 -3.68 15.60 6.88
CA THR A 60 -3.71 16.95 7.47
C THR A 60 -3.02 17.01 8.83
N ARG A 61 -3.14 15.94 9.64
CA ARG A 61 -2.45 15.82 10.94
C ARG A 61 -0.93 15.81 10.78
N LEU A 62 -0.41 15.07 9.79
CA LEU A 62 1.01 15.01 9.48
C LEU A 62 1.53 16.33 8.90
N LEU A 63 0.73 17.01 8.07
CA LEU A 63 1.08 18.31 7.52
C LEU A 63 1.35 19.34 8.63
N ARG A 64 0.54 19.32 9.69
CA ARG A 64 0.68 20.22 10.85
C ARG A 64 1.87 19.85 11.74
N SER A 65 2.16 18.56 11.92
CA SER A 65 3.24 18.12 12.82
C SER A 65 4.62 18.11 12.16
N ASN A 66 4.71 17.69 10.90
CA ASN A 66 5.95 17.53 10.16
C ASN A 66 5.75 17.77 8.65
N PRO A 67 5.81 19.03 8.17
CA PRO A 67 5.56 19.35 6.76
C PRO A 67 6.62 18.77 5.82
N LEU A 68 7.85 18.55 6.29
CA LEU A 68 8.91 17.92 5.51
C LEU A 68 8.63 16.44 5.26
N LEU A 69 8.15 15.72 6.28
CA LEU A 69 7.76 14.32 6.09
C LEU A 69 6.48 14.22 5.25
N TRP A 70 5.56 15.16 5.44
CA TRP A 70 4.31 15.22 4.66
C TRP A 70 4.54 15.24 3.15
N ILE A 71 5.42 16.12 2.66
CA ILE A 71 5.66 16.22 1.20
C ILE A 71 6.26 14.92 0.66
N GLY A 72 7.17 14.30 1.40
CA GLY A 72 7.78 13.02 1.03
C GLY A 72 6.77 11.88 0.95
N GLU A 73 5.97 11.72 2.01
CA GLU A 73 4.94 10.69 2.10
C GLU A 73 3.88 10.90 1.00
N TRP A 74 3.45 12.13 0.74
CA TRP A 74 2.45 12.40 -0.29
C TRP A 74 2.98 12.09 -1.70
N VAL A 75 4.19 12.54 -2.03
CA VAL A 75 4.86 12.22 -3.31
C VAL A 75 5.08 10.71 -3.46
N PHE A 76 5.46 10.03 -2.38
CA PHE A 76 5.60 8.57 -2.34
C PHE A 76 4.29 7.87 -2.70
N HIS A 77 3.19 8.21 -2.02
CA HIS A 77 1.88 7.56 -2.25
C HIS A 77 1.37 7.83 -3.67
N MET A 78 1.46 9.07 -4.16
CA MET A 78 1.03 9.40 -5.52
C MET A 78 1.86 8.67 -6.58
N SER A 79 3.18 8.60 -6.38
CA SER A 79 4.06 7.87 -7.30
C SER A 79 3.77 6.37 -7.28
N PHE A 80 3.56 5.80 -6.09
CA PHE A 80 3.21 4.39 -5.93
C PHE A 80 1.90 4.04 -6.64
N ILE A 81 0.84 4.84 -6.45
CA ILE A 81 -0.46 4.65 -7.11
C ILE A 81 -0.31 4.72 -8.64
N LEU A 82 0.40 5.72 -9.17
CA LEU A 82 0.61 5.86 -10.61
C LEU A 82 1.40 4.69 -11.21
N VAL A 83 2.40 4.17 -10.48
CA VAL A 83 3.13 2.97 -10.89
C VAL A 83 2.20 1.75 -10.90
N LEU A 84 1.35 1.56 -9.88
CA LEU A 84 0.37 0.47 -9.86
C LEU A 84 -0.62 0.56 -11.02
N VAL A 85 -1.16 1.76 -11.28
CA VAL A 85 -2.05 2.01 -12.43
C VAL A 85 -1.34 1.62 -13.71
N ARG A 86 -0.09 2.04 -13.91
CA ARG A 86 0.70 1.64 -15.08
C ARG A 86 0.86 0.12 -15.19
N HIS A 87 1.02 -0.61 -14.08
CA HIS A 87 1.13 -2.07 -14.08
C HIS A 87 -0.14 -2.79 -14.57
N LEU A 88 -1.32 -2.16 -14.46
CA LEU A 88 -2.56 -2.74 -14.98
C LEU A 88 -2.48 -3.06 -16.48
N ARG A 89 -1.60 -2.39 -17.25
CA ARG A 89 -1.39 -2.68 -18.67
C ARG A 89 -0.91 -4.11 -18.94
N TYR A 90 -0.25 -4.74 -17.96
CA TYR A 90 0.27 -6.11 -18.07
C TYR A 90 -0.75 -7.14 -17.60
N VAL A 91 -1.80 -6.70 -16.90
CA VAL A 91 -2.89 -7.53 -16.37
C VAL A 91 -4.07 -7.55 -17.32
N LEU A 92 -4.39 -6.39 -17.91
CA LEU A 92 -5.49 -6.25 -18.85
C LEU A 92 -5.07 -6.70 -20.25
N ASP A 93 -5.94 -7.45 -20.91
CA ASP A 93 -5.72 -7.93 -22.28
C ASP A 93 -5.62 -6.73 -23.25
N THR A 94 -6.63 -5.87 -23.22
CA THR A 94 -6.65 -4.56 -23.89
C THR A 94 -6.68 -3.44 -22.87
N ALA A 95 -5.71 -2.53 -22.94
CA ALA A 95 -5.66 -1.39 -22.04
C ALA A 95 -6.65 -0.31 -22.49
N PRO A 96 -7.59 0.14 -21.63
CA PRO A 96 -8.53 1.19 -21.99
C PRO A 96 -7.82 2.52 -22.23
N HIS A 97 -8.43 3.40 -23.04
CA HIS A 97 -7.81 4.68 -23.44
C HIS A 97 -7.35 5.55 -22.25
N TRP A 98 -8.13 5.63 -21.17
CA TRP A 98 -7.74 6.39 -19.98
C TRP A 98 -6.44 5.88 -19.34
N LEU A 99 -6.21 4.56 -19.37
CA LEU A 99 -5.00 3.93 -18.85
C LEU A 99 -3.79 4.23 -19.75
N MET A 100 -4.02 4.33 -21.06
CA MET A 100 -2.98 4.69 -22.03
C MET A 100 -2.53 6.14 -21.83
N ASN A 101 -3.46 7.06 -21.56
CA ASN A 101 -3.15 8.46 -21.28
C ASN A 101 -2.29 8.64 -20.01
N LEU A 102 -2.41 7.73 -19.03
CA LEU A 102 -1.64 7.77 -17.79
C LEU A 102 -0.29 7.06 -17.86
N GLN A 103 0.06 6.39 -18.97
CA GLN A 103 1.32 5.64 -19.07
C GLN A 103 2.56 6.52 -18.87
N PHE A 104 2.54 7.73 -19.42
CA PHE A 104 3.64 8.68 -19.28
C PHE A 104 3.80 9.13 -17.82
N ALA A 105 2.69 9.49 -17.16
CA ALA A 105 2.69 9.83 -15.74
C ALA A 105 3.20 8.66 -14.87
N GLY A 106 2.73 7.44 -15.13
CA GLY A 106 3.21 6.23 -14.47
C GLY A 106 4.68 5.90 -14.76
N MET A 107 5.23 6.38 -15.88
CA MET A 107 6.65 6.26 -16.18
C MET A 107 7.48 7.21 -15.32
N LEU A 108 7.11 8.49 -15.28
CA LEU A 108 7.78 9.48 -14.43
C LEU A 108 7.68 9.09 -12.95
N ALA A 109 6.49 8.65 -12.51
CA ALA A 109 6.27 8.15 -11.16
C ALA A 109 7.21 6.98 -10.80
N GLY A 110 7.56 6.13 -11.76
CA GLY A 110 8.53 5.05 -11.55
C GLY A 110 9.93 5.55 -11.17
N TYR A 111 10.35 6.71 -11.70
CA TYR A 111 11.62 7.35 -11.32
C TYR A 111 11.53 8.12 -10.01
N VAL A 112 10.37 8.74 -9.75
CA VAL A 112 10.13 9.50 -8.53
C VAL A 112 10.01 8.58 -7.31
N LEU A 113 9.40 7.40 -7.45
CA LEU A 113 9.14 6.47 -6.35
C LEU A 113 10.38 6.10 -5.50
N PRO A 114 11.52 5.65 -6.07
CA PRO A 114 12.70 5.34 -5.26
C PRO A 114 13.29 6.58 -4.59
N VAL A 115 13.24 7.75 -5.24
CA VAL A 115 13.73 9.01 -4.67
C VAL A 115 12.87 9.44 -3.48
N ALA A 116 11.55 9.35 -3.61
CA ALA A 116 10.60 9.63 -2.55
C ALA A 116 10.78 8.68 -1.35
N LEU A 117 11.02 7.38 -1.61
CA LEU A 117 11.34 6.40 -0.56
C LEU A 117 12.60 6.77 0.21
N VAL A 118 13.69 7.09 -0.48
CA VAL A 118 14.96 7.50 0.14
C VAL A 118 14.76 8.77 0.97
N TYR A 119 14.02 9.75 0.43
CA TYR A 119 13.70 10.98 1.13
C TYR A 119 12.91 10.72 2.43
N VAL A 120 11.83 9.93 2.36
CA VAL A 120 11.00 9.59 3.54
C VAL A 120 11.84 8.89 4.61
N VAL A 121 12.68 7.93 4.23
CA VAL A 121 13.57 7.22 5.17
C VAL A 121 14.58 8.19 5.79
N ALA A 122 15.22 9.05 5.00
CA ALA A 122 16.19 10.02 5.49
C ALA A 122 15.57 10.99 6.51
N ILE A 123 14.40 11.55 6.20
CA ILE A 123 13.70 12.47 7.11
C ILE A 123 13.28 11.77 8.41
N LYS A 124 12.77 10.53 8.34
CA LYS A 124 12.42 9.76 9.55
C LYS A 124 13.63 9.49 10.44
N LEU A 125 14.80 9.20 9.85
CA LEU A 125 16.03 8.98 10.61
C LEU A 125 16.56 10.28 11.24
N TRP A 126 16.48 11.41 10.54
CA TRP A 126 16.99 12.69 11.02
C TRP A 126 16.07 13.40 12.03
N VAL A 127 14.76 13.43 11.76
CA VAL A 127 13.81 14.26 12.53
C VAL A 127 13.15 13.47 13.66
N GLU A 128 12.75 12.21 13.41
CA GLU A 128 11.91 11.44 14.36
C GLU A 128 12.72 10.52 15.28
N LYS A 129 14.07 10.56 15.21
CA LYS A 129 15.02 9.83 16.06
C LYS A 129 14.54 8.41 16.40
N THR A 130 14.48 7.54 15.39
CA THR A 130 14.33 6.06 15.42
C THR A 130 13.21 5.42 16.25
N ARG A 131 12.48 6.16 17.11
CA ARG A 131 11.50 5.60 18.08
C ARG A 131 10.27 4.98 17.40
N TYR A 132 10.05 5.25 16.11
CA TYR A 132 8.91 4.78 15.34
C TYR A 132 9.26 3.87 14.14
N PHE A 133 10.51 3.41 14.03
CA PHE A 133 10.92 2.48 12.97
C PHE A 133 10.71 1.02 13.38
N SER A 134 9.47 0.52 13.23
CA SER A 134 9.21 -0.92 13.38
C SER A 134 9.94 -1.73 12.31
N SER A 135 10.48 -2.90 12.67
CA SER A 135 11.17 -3.83 11.75
C SER A 135 10.28 -4.21 10.56
N GLY A 136 8.97 -4.39 10.78
CA GLY A 136 8.01 -4.66 9.71
C GLY A 136 7.85 -3.51 8.73
N ASN A 137 7.95 -2.26 9.22
CA ASN A 137 7.91 -1.08 8.35
C ASN A 137 9.17 -0.93 7.52
N PHE A 138 10.34 -1.15 8.12
CA PHE A 138 11.60 -1.14 7.38
C PHE A 138 11.64 -2.23 6.30
N PHE A 139 11.13 -3.43 6.60
CA PHE A 139 11.02 -4.51 5.63
C PHE A 139 10.18 -4.14 4.41
N LEU A 140 8.97 -3.58 4.62
CA LEU A 140 8.10 -3.17 3.52
C LEU A 140 8.70 -2.03 2.68
N LEU A 141 9.32 -1.03 3.32
CA LEU A 141 10.00 0.06 2.61
C LEU A 141 11.18 -0.46 1.78
N SER A 142 11.97 -1.37 2.34
CA SER A 142 13.10 -2.00 1.63
C SER A 142 12.63 -2.84 0.44
N LEU A 143 11.53 -3.58 0.61
CA LEU A 143 10.95 -4.39 -0.45
C LEU A 143 10.38 -3.53 -1.57
N LEU A 144 9.76 -2.40 -1.23
CA LEU A 144 9.24 -1.46 -2.23
C LEU A 144 10.37 -0.71 -2.94
N PHE A 145 11.46 -0.40 -2.25
CA PHE A 145 12.67 0.12 -2.86
C PHE A 145 13.25 -0.88 -3.86
N LEU A 146 13.40 -2.15 -3.46
CA LEU A 146 13.82 -3.24 -4.37
C LEU A 146 12.91 -3.32 -5.60
N LEU A 147 11.58 -3.28 -5.42
CA LEU A 147 10.62 -3.30 -6.53
C LEU A 147 10.82 -2.12 -7.49
N SER A 148 10.95 -0.91 -6.95
CA SER A 148 11.13 0.29 -7.78
C SER A 148 12.43 0.27 -8.58
N VAL A 149 13.55 -0.13 -7.96
CA VAL A 149 14.87 -0.21 -8.60
C VAL A 149 14.89 -1.31 -9.66
N THR A 150 14.44 -2.52 -9.32
CA THR A 150 14.37 -3.63 -10.29
C THR A 150 13.46 -3.32 -11.47
N GLY A 151 12.32 -2.65 -11.22
CA GLY A 151 11.43 -2.16 -12.27
C GLY A 151 12.08 -1.14 -13.20
N LEU A 152 12.84 -0.18 -12.66
CA LEU A 152 13.60 0.79 -13.45
C LEU A 152 14.73 0.13 -14.26
N ILE A 153 15.43 -0.85 -13.68
CA ILE A 153 16.49 -1.57 -14.39
C ILE A 153 15.89 -2.34 -15.58
N MET A 154 14.79 -3.05 -15.38
CA MET A 154 14.09 -3.74 -16.46
C MET A 154 13.62 -2.78 -17.55
N LYS A 155 13.09 -1.61 -17.17
CA LYS A 155 12.56 -0.62 -18.09
C LYS A 155 13.62 0.10 -18.92
N ASN A 156 14.86 0.23 -18.42
CA ASN A 156 15.90 1.02 -19.08
C ASN A 156 17.05 0.19 -19.67
N PHE A 157 17.27 -1.03 -19.19
CA PHE A 157 18.43 -1.84 -19.59
C PHE A 157 18.02 -3.21 -20.12
N ILE A 158 17.25 -4.00 -19.37
CA ILE A 158 17.00 -5.41 -19.72
C ILE A 158 15.89 -5.59 -20.76
N HIS A 159 14.86 -4.75 -20.75
CA HIS A 159 13.70 -4.80 -21.65
C HIS A 159 13.11 -6.23 -21.83
N PRO A 160 12.57 -6.85 -20.76
CA PRO A 160 11.96 -8.18 -20.87
C PRO A 160 10.84 -8.24 -21.91
N ASP A 161 10.66 -9.40 -22.56
CA ASP A 161 9.59 -9.61 -23.53
C ASP A 161 8.20 -9.44 -22.88
N ILE A 162 7.51 -8.38 -23.29
CA ILE A 162 6.20 -7.99 -22.78
C ILE A 162 5.13 -9.00 -23.19
N ILE A 163 5.27 -9.64 -24.36
CA ILE A 163 4.30 -10.64 -24.86
C ILE A 163 4.36 -11.87 -23.95
N SER A 164 5.56 -12.40 -23.68
CA SER A 164 5.77 -13.47 -22.71
C SER A 164 5.22 -13.14 -21.32
N ILE A 165 5.48 -11.91 -20.82
CA ILE A 165 4.95 -11.47 -19.52
C ILE A 165 3.41 -11.47 -19.51
N LYS A 166 2.75 -10.89 -20.53
CA LYS A 166 1.28 -10.84 -20.59
C LYS A 166 0.69 -12.25 -20.70
N ASN A 167 1.29 -13.13 -21.51
CA ASN A 167 0.86 -14.52 -21.63
C ASN A 167 0.97 -15.25 -20.29
N PHE A 168 2.08 -15.07 -19.57
CA PHE A 168 2.28 -15.69 -18.25
C PHE A 168 1.25 -15.18 -17.23
N ILE A 169 1.06 -13.86 -17.12
CA ILE A 169 0.09 -13.26 -16.18
C ILE A 169 -1.34 -13.66 -16.52
N SER A 170 -1.73 -13.61 -17.79
CA SER A 170 -3.09 -13.95 -18.25
C SER A 170 -3.43 -15.41 -17.95
N ASN A 171 -2.51 -16.35 -18.23
CA ASN A 171 -2.71 -17.75 -17.87
C ASN A 171 -2.80 -17.96 -16.36
N ALA A 172 -1.96 -17.28 -15.57
CA ALA A 172 -2.03 -17.34 -14.11
C ALA A 172 -3.37 -16.80 -13.58
N LEU A 173 -3.96 -15.77 -14.19
CA LEU A 173 -5.29 -15.28 -13.81
C LEU A 173 -6.42 -16.24 -14.24
N ALA A 174 -6.22 -16.95 -15.36
CA ALA A 174 -7.14 -17.98 -15.86
C ALA A 174 -6.97 -19.34 -15.18
N PHE A 175 -6.20 -19.44 -14.08
CA PHE A 175 -5.88 -20.69 -13.38
C PHE A 175 -5.22 -21.76 -14.26
N ARG A 176 -4.39 -21.32 -15.20
CA ARG A 176 -3.64 -22.19 -16.12
C ARG A 176 -2.14 -22.03 -15.89
N PHE A 177 -1.40 -23.12 -15.98
CA PHE A 177 0.05 -23.08 -15.91
C PHE A 177 0.63 -22.54 -17.23
N ALA A 178 1.66 -21.70 -17.11
CA ALA A 178 2.38 -21.15 -18.24
C ALA A 178 3.89 -21.15 -17.96
N THR A 179 4.67 -21.04 -19.02
CA THR A 179 6.11 -20.82 -18.95
C THR A 179 6.37 -19.40 -18.45
N ALA A 180 7.32 -19.25 -17.52
CA ALA A 180 7.73 -17.93 -17.06
C ALA A 180 8.62 -17.26 -18.13
N PRO A 181 8.60 -15.92 -18.20
CA PRO A 181 9.58 -15.17 -18.97
C PRO A 181 11.02 -15.52 -18.55
N GLU A 182 11.94 -15.52 -19.52
CA GLU A 182 13.35 -15.95 -19.30
C GLU A 182 14.16 -14.97 -18.44
N SER A 183 13.69 -13.72 -18.30
CA SER A 183 14.40 -12.69 -17.54
C SER A 183 14.46 -13.03 -16.05
N TYR A 184 15.66 -13.31 -15.54
CA TYR A 184 15.89 -13.51 -14.11
C TYR A 184 15.47 -12.30 -13.26
N LEU A 185 15.69 -11.08 -13.77
CA LEU A 185 15.29 -9.88 -13.04
C LEU A 185 13.76 -9.74 -12.95
N PHE A 186 13.04 -10.18 -13.98
CA PHE A 186 11.57 -10.28 -13.91
C PHE A 186 11.14 -11.25 -12.81
N VAL A 187 11.79 -12.41 -12.70
CA VAL A 187 11.47 -13.39 -11.65
C VAL A 187 11.68 -12.81 -10.26
N VAL A 188 12.81 -12.13 -10.02
CA VAL A 188 13.10 -11.46 -8.74
C VAL A 188 12.05 -10.39 -8.44
N HIS A 189 11.74 -9.54 -9.43
CA HIS A 189 10.73 -8.47 -9.29
C HIS A 189 9.34 -9.05 -9.00
N PHE A 190 8.94 -10.10 -9.70
CA PHE A 190 7.66 -10.79 -9.53
C PHE A 190 7.54 -11.41 -8.13
N ILE A 191 8.57 -12.12 -7.67
CA ILE A 191 8.59 -12.69 -6.31
C ILE A 191 8.48 -11.58 -5.27
N ALA A 192 9.29 -10.52 -5.39
CA ALA A 192 9.25 -9.37 -4.47
C ALA A 192 7.86 -8.72 -4.43
N ALA A 193 7.16 -8.64 -5.57
CA ALA A 193 5.83 -8.03 -5.66
C ALA A 193 4.79 -8.85 -4.90
N PHE A 194 4.84 -10.18 -5.02
CA PHE A 194 3.92 -11.07 -4.29
C PHE A 194 4.24 -11.18 -2.79
N VAL A 195 5.52 -11.14 -2.41
CA VAL A 195 5.90 -10.99 -0.99
C VAL A 195 5.36 -9.66 -0.43
N PHE A 196 5.51 -8.56 -1.19
CA PHE A 196 5.00 -7.26 -0.79
C PHE A 196 3.47 -7.30 -0.59
N LEU A 197 2.76 -7.88 -1.55
CA LEU A 197 1.31 -8.08 -1.46
C LEU A 197 0.93 -8.87 -0.20
N ALA A 198 1.60 -9.98 0.10
CA ALA A 198 1.29 -10.81 1.26
C ALA A 198 1.47 -10.07 2.61
N TYR A 199 2.42 -9.13 2.70
CA TYR A 199 2.67 -8.34 3.91
C TYR A 199 1.86 -7.04 3.98
N LEU A 200 1.34 -6.55 2.85
CA LEU A 200 0.61 -5.28 2.74
C LEU A 200 -0.54 -5.09 3.77
N PRO A 201 -1.38 -6.11 4.10
CA PRO A 201 -2.46 -5.97 5.09
C PRO A 201 -1.98 -5.64 6.50
N THR A 202 -0.68 -5.82 6.80
CA THR A 202 -0.17 -5.47 8.13
C THR A 202 -0.15 -3.96 8.37
N HIS A 203 -0.04 -3.17 7.30
CA HIS A 203 0.11 -1.72 7.36
C HIS A 203 -1.14 -0.95 6.94
N ILE A 204 -1.89 -1.42 5.94
CA ILE A 204 -3.10 -0.71 5.45
C ILE A 204 -4.12 -0.48 6.59
N PHE A 205 -4.30 -1.46 7.47
CA PHE A 205 -5.28 -1.37 8.56
C PHE A 205 -4.76 -0.64 9.80
N ALA A 206 -3.49 -0.23 9.84
CA ALA A 206 -2.93 0.50 10.98
C ALA A 206 -3.50 1.93 11.08
N ALA A 207 -3.64 2.63 9.95
CA ALA A 207 -4.08 4.03 9.94
C ALA A 207 -5.56 4.21 10.38
N PRO A 208 -6.55 3.45 9.87
CA PRO A 208 -7.93 3.59 10.34
C PRO A 208 -8.09 3.26 11.81
N PHE A 209 -7.39 2.23 12.30
CA PHE A 209 -7.47 1.78 13.68
C PHE A 209 -6.92 2.83 14.65
N THR A 210 -5.73 3.36 14.38
CA THR A 210 -5.13 4.41 15.23
C THR A 210 -5.94 5.71 15.23
N LEU A 211 -6.59 6.06 14.12
CA LEU A 211 -7.49 7.22 14.06
C LEU A 211 -8.76 7.01 14.89
N LEU A 212 -9.36 5.82 14.84
CA LEU A 212 -10.53 5.49 15.66
C LEU A 212 -10.19 5.49 17.14
N GLU A 213 -9.06 4.90 17.54
CA GLU A 213 -8.57 4.94 18.92
C GLU A 213 -8.27 6.37 19.38
N ALA A 214 -7.62 7.18 18.55
CA ALA A 214 -7.33 8.57 18.87
C ALA A 214 -8.61 9.38 19.08
N ARG A 215 -9.64 9.16 18.25
CA ARG A 215 -10.93 9.83 18.40
C ARG A 215 -11.65 9.42 19.68
N LYS A 216 -11.66 8.11 20.00
CA LYS A 216 -12.22 7.62 21.25
C LYS A 216 -11.57 8.29 22.46
N ARG A 217 -10.23 8.44 22.44
CA ARG A 217 -9.50 9.16 23.50
C ARG A 217 -9.84 10.65 23.53
N GLU A 218 -9.97 11.32 22.39
CA GLU A 218 -10.37 12.73 22.30
C GLU A 218 -11.79 12.95 22.88
N GLU A 219 -12.72 12.02 22.63
CA GLU A 219 -14.08 12.05 23.19
C GLU A 219 -14.09 11.80 24.71
N GLU A 220 -13.30 10.83 25.20
CA GLU A 220 -13.12 10.56 26.63
C GLU A 220 -12.52 11.78 27.38
N HIS A 221 -11.53 12.46 26.79
CA HIS A 221 -10.88 13.63 27.41
C HIS A 221 -11.72 14.92 27.28
N GLY A 222 -12.51 15.07 26.21
CA GLY A 222 -13.40 16.21 26.02
C GLY A 222 -14.57 16.25 27.02
N GLY A 223 -15.04 15.09 27.48
CA GLY A 223 -16.06 14.99 28.53
C GLY A 223 -15.58 15.49 29.90
N ILE A 224 -14.31 15.23 30.25
CA ILE A 224 -13.73 15.57 31.56
C ILE A 224 -13.52 17.08 31.74
N MET A 225 -13.37 17.85 30.64
CA MET A 225 -13.19 19.31 30.69
C MET A 225 -14.50 20.09 30.84
N HIS A 226 -15.66 19.48 30.53
CA HIS A 226 -16.98 20.11 30.66
C HIS A 226 -17.68 19.77 31.99
N GLU A 227 -17.07 18.94 32.84
CA GLU A 227 -17.60 18.51 34.14
C GLU A 227 -17.04 19.32 35.33
N ARG A 228 -16.47 20.52 35.09
CA ARG A 228 -16.00 21.44 36.14
C ARG A 228 -16.77 22.76 36.15
#